data_AF-A0A496SCH0-F1
#
_entry.id   AF-A0A496SCH0-F1
#
_cell.length_a   1.000
_cell.length_b   1.000
_cell.length_c   1.000
_cell.angle_alpha   90.00
_cell.angle_beta   90.00
_cell.angle_gamma   90.00
#
_symmetry.space_group_name_H-M   'P 1'
#
loop_
_entity.id
_entity.type
_entity.pdbx_description
1 polymer ?
#
loop_
_entity_poly.entity_id
_entity_poly.type
_entity_poly.pdbx_seq_one_letter_code
_entity_poly.pdbx_strand_id
1 'polypeptide(L)'
;MNRELPDHLKDLFWDRDFGSITWASHRDLVISRILSCGTYEDIRWLLRKLGADELRSWMTARRGRGLEARQLRFWEVILDLPEGEVDAWLEERDGIWDRRVGR
;
A
#
# COMPACT_ATOMS: atom_id res chain seq x y z
N MET A 1 -22.55 7.95 -10.61
CA MET A 1 -22.63 7.37 -9.25
C MET A 1 -21.35 7.69 -8.50
N ASN A 2 -21.28 8.84 -7.83
CA ASN A 2 -20.14 9.19 -6.98
C ASN A 2 -20.24 8.35 -5.70
N ARG A 3 -19.42 7.31 -5.62
CA ARG A 3 -19.19 6.60 -4.36
C ARG A 3 -18.05 7.32 -3.67
N GLU A 4 -18.42 8.25 -2.80
CA GLU A 4 -17.51 8.84 -1.82
C GLU A 4 -16.84 7.72 -1.01
N LEU A 5 -15.62 7.99 -0.57
CA LEU A 5 -14.86 7.07 0.28
C LEU A 5 -15.64 6.84 1.59
N PRO A 6 -15.68 5.62 2.14
CA PRO A 6 -16.33 5.38 3.42
C PRO A 6 -15.76 6.25 4.54
N ASP A 7 -16.63 6.69 5.46
CA ASP A 7 -16.25 7.55 6.58
C ASP A 7 -15.19 6.94 7.50
N HIS A 8 -15.16 5.61 7.65
CA HIS A 8 -14.15 4.92 8.47
C HIS A 8 -12.72 5.11 7.94
N LEU A 9 -12.55 5.46 6.66
CA LEU A 9 -11.23 5.79 6.11
C LEU A 9 -10.73 7.17 6.52
N LYS A 10 -11.59 8.05 7.05
CA LYS A 10 -11.27 9.45 7.34
C LYS A 10 -10.06 9.59 8.28
N ASP A 11 -9.96 8.71 9.28
CA ASP A 11 -8.89 8.73 10.28
C ASP A 11 -7.51 8.46 9.67
N LEU A 12 -7.45 7.78 8.51
CA LEU A 12 -6.22 7.53 7.77
C LEU A 12 -5.67 8.79 7.06
N PHE A 13 -6.47 9.85 6.94
CA PHE A 13 -6.15 11.08 6.23
C PHE A 13 -6.16 12.31 7.13
N TRP A 14 -5.72 12.16 8.38
CA TRP A 14 -5.63 13.27 9.34
C TRP A 14 -4.80 14.48 8.84
N ASP A 15 -3.89 14.25 7.89
CA ASP A 15 -3.02 15.27 7.28
C ASP A 15 -3.64 15.99 6.08
N ARG A 16 -4.84 15.62 5.64
CA ARG A 16 -5.48 16.13 4.41
C ARG A 16 -6.97 16.39 4.60
N ASP A 17 -7.51 17.24 3.74
CA ASP A 17 -8.96 17.39 3.65
C ASP A 17 -9.58 16.14 3.00
N PHE A 18 -10.16 15.26 3.81
CA PHE A 18 -10.82 14.02 3.35
C PHE A 18 -11.91 14.28 2.31
N GLY A 19 -12.63 15.42 2.39
CA GLY A 19 -13.68 15.76 1.43
C GLY A 19 -13.16 15.99 0.01
N SER A 20 -11.87 16.31 -0.14
CA SER A 20 -11.22 16.47 -1.44
C SER A 20 -10.73 15.14 -2.04
N ILE A 21 -10.70 14.06 -1.25
CA ILE A 21 -10.12 12.77 -1.65
C ILE A 21 -11.17 11.92 -2.33
N THR A 22 -11.00 11.73 -3.64
CA THR A 22 -11.83 10.81 -4.44
C THR A 22 -11.05 9.57 -4.84
N TRP A 23 -11.74 8.43 -4.90
CA TRP A 23 -11.14 7.21 -5.44
C TRP A 23 -10.61 7.37 -6.87
N ALA A 24 -11.33 8.11 -7.72
CA ALA A 24 -10.96 8.29 -9.12
C ALA A 24 -9.64 9.05 -9.30
N SER A 25 -9.39 10.07 -8.48
CA SER A 25 -8.20 10.92 -8.60
C SER A 25 -7.06 10.49 -7.66
N HIS A 26 -7.36 9.79 -6.57
CA HIS A 26 -6.42 9.51 -5.49
C HIS A 26 -6.30 8.02 -5.16
N ARG A 27 -6.63 7.14 -6.12
CA ARG A 27 -6.59 5.68 -5.96
C ARG A 27 -5.30 5.20 -5.27
N ASP A 28 -4.14 5.58 -5.79
CA ASP A 28 -2.84 5.15 -5.26
C ASP A 28 -2.58 5.62 -3.83
N LEU A 29 -2.98 6.85 -3.52
CA LEU A 29 -2.87 7.41 -2.18
C LEU A 29 -3.72 6.60 -1.20
N VAL A 30 -4.96 6.31 -1.58
CA VAL A 30 -5.90 5.56 -0.74
C VAL A 30 -5.40 4.14 -0.50
N ILE A 31 -4.98 3.44 -1.56
CA ILE A 31 -4.44 2.08 -1.44
C ILE A 31 -3.22 2.08 -0.52
N SER A 32 -2.24 2.96 -0.78
CA SER A 32 -1.03 3.03 0.04
C SER A 32 -1.34 3.29 1.51
N ARG A 33 -2.28 4.21 1.80
CA ARG A 33 -2.61 4.55 3.18
C ARG A 33 -3.28 3.40 3.93
N ILE A 34 -4.21 2.70 3.28
CA ILE A 34 -4.84 1.50 3.84
C ILE A 34 -3.81 0.38 4.08
N LEU A 35 -2.92 0.13 3.12
CA LEU A 35 -1.90 -0.93 3.28
C LEU A 35 -0.85 -0.59 4.35
N SER A 36 -0.61 0.69 4.62
CA SER A 36 0.36 1.11 5.64
C SER A 36 -0.22 1.07 7.06
N CYS A 37 -1.42 1.61 7.26
CA CYS A 37 -1.96 1.84 8.60
C CYS A 37 -3.47 1.59 8.72
N GLY A 38 -4.08 0.94 7.72
CA GLY A 38 -5.49 0.57 7.77
C GLY A 38 -5.79 -0.47 8.85
N THR A 39 -6.95 -0.32 9.47
CA THR A 39 -7.59 -1.32 10.30
C THR A 39 -8.06 -2.52 9.47
N TYR A 40 -8.50 -3.57 10.16
CA TYR A 40 -9.11 -4.72 9.49
C TYR A 40 -10.31 -4.34 8.61
N GLU A 41 -11.12 -3.36 9.04
CA GLU A 41 -12.28 -2.91 8.26
C GLU A 41 -11.86 -2.20 6.97
N ASP A 42 -10.84 -1.33 7.04
CA ASP A 42 -10.27 -0.63 5.88
C ASP A 42 -9.73 -1.61 4.85
N ILE A 43 -8.98 -2.61 5.31
CA ILE A 43 -8.39 -3.67 4.47
C ILE A 43 -9.49 -4.49 3.81
N ARG A 44 -10.54 -4.87 4.56
CA ARG A 44 -11.66 -5.64 4.02
C ARG A 44 -12.41 -4.85 2.96
N TRP A 45 -12.62 -3.56 3.17
CA TRP A 45 -13.23 -2.69 2.16
C TRP A 45 -12.38 -2.64 0.89
N LEU A 46 -11.06 -2.46 1.04
CA LEU A 46 -10.14 -2.39 -0.08
C LEU A 46 -10.14 -3.69 -0.90
N LEU A 47 -10.06 -4.84 -0.23
CA LEU A 47 -10.11 -6.15 -0.86
C LEU A 47 -11.45 -6.40 -1.56
N ARG A 48 -12.57 -5.94 -1.00
CA ARG A 48 -13.88 -6.03 -1.68
C ARG A 48 -13.99 -5.11 -2.91
N LYS A 49 -13.23 -4.02 -2.94
CA LYS A 49 -13.28 -3.02 -4.00
C LYS A 49 -12.39 -3.37 -5.20
N LEU A 50 -11.21 -3.94 -4.95
CA LEU A 50 -10.22 -4.29 -5.98
C LEU A 50 -10.10 -5.80 -6.22
N GLY A 51 -10.33 -6.62 -5.19
CA GLY A 51 -9.93 -8.02 -5.19
C GLY A 51 -8.43 -8.20 -4.89
N ALA A 52 -8.05 -9.43 -4.54
CA ALA A 52 -6.67 -9.76 -4.18
C ALA A 52 -5.72 -9.66 -5.39
N ASP A 53 -6.13 -10.12 -6.58
CA ASP A 53 -5.29 -10.11 -7.78
C ASP A 53 -4.97 -8.70 -8.29
N GLU A 54 -5.94 -7.80 -8.26
CA GLU A 54 -5.71 -6.40 -8.63
C GLU A 54 -4.82 -5.69 -7.60
N LEU A 55 -4.96 -6.02 -6.31
CA LEU A 55 -4.11 -5.48 -5.26
C LEU A 55 -2.66 -6.00 -5.36
N ARG A 56 -2.48 -7.29 -5.66
CA ARG A 56 -1.18 -7.90 -5.99
C ARG A 56 -0.55 -7.18 -7.18
N SER A 57 -1.32 -7.02 -8.26
CA SER A 57 -0.84 -6.33 -9.47
C SER A 57 -0.43 -4.89 -9.19
N TRP A 58 -1.21 -4.18 -8.36
CA TRP A 58 -0.88 -2.82 -7.94
C TRP A 58 0.42 -2.76 -7.13
N MET A 59 0.63 -3.70 -6.19
CA MET A 59 1.87 -3.77 -5.41
C MET A 59 3.08 -4.08 -6.28
N THR A 60 2.98 -5.08 -7.18
CA THR A 60 4.06 -5.47 -8.10
C THR A 60 4.41 -4.33 -9.06
N ALA A 61 3.42 -3.64 -9.64
CA ALA A 61 3.66 -2.50 -10.53
C ALA A 61 4.43 -1.36 -9.84
N ARG A 62 4.30 -1.25 -8.51
CA ARG A 62 4.96 -0.23 -7.71
C ARG A 62 6.23 -0.71 -7.03
N ARG A 63 6.58 -2.00 -7.17
CA ARG A 63 7.71 -2.64 -6.49
C ARG A 63 7.70 -2.38 -4.98
N GLY A 64 6.52 -2.48 -4.37
CA GLY A 64 6.37 -2.24 -2.93
C GLY A 64 6.64 -0.81 -2.43
N ARG A 65 6.80 0.18 -3.33
CA ARG A 65 7.04 1.58 -2.93
C ARG A 65 5.85 2.16 -2.16
N GLY A 66 6.15 2.83 -1.06
CA GLY A 66 5.16 3.42 -0.14
C GLY A 66 4.88 2.56 1.11
N LEU A 67 5.49 1.38 1.20
CA LEU A 67 5.42 0.51 2.38
C LEU A 67 6.81 0.32 3.01
N GLU A 68 6.86 0.09 4.31
CA GLU A 68 8.06 -0.31 5.04
C GLU A 68 8.38 -1.80 4.81
N ALA A 69 9.62 -2.22 5.09
CA ALA A 69 10.06 -3.60 4.88
C ALA A 69 9.18 -4.62 5.61
N ARG A 70 8.82 -4.34 6.87
CA ARG A 70 7.92 -5.20 7.66
C ARG A 70 6.51 -5.27 7.06
N GLN A 71 5.99 -4.16 6.54
CA GLN A 71 4.69 -4.13 5.88
C GLN A 71 4.72 -4.95 4.59
N LEU A 72 5.81 -4.90 3.82
CA LEU A 72 5.98 -5.71 2.61
C LEU A 72 5.97 -7.21 2.93
N ARG A 73 6.70 -7.65 3.95
CA ARG A 73 6.67 -9.05 4.41
C ARG A 73 5.29 -9.49 4.91
N PHE A 74 4.57 -8.59 5.58
CA PHE A 74 3.19 -8.89 5.97
C PHE A 74 2.30 -9.12 4.75
N TRP A 75 2.35 -8.21 3.76
CA TRP A 75 1.53 -8.31 2.56
C TRP A 75 1.97 -9.42 1.61
N GLU A 76 3.24 -9.81 1.64
CA GLU A 76 3.76 -11.01 0.96
C GLU A 76 2.95 -12.24 1.35
N VAL A 77 2.78 -12.49 2.65
CA VAL A 77 2.02 -13.63 3.16
C VAL A 77 0.53 -13.51 2.85
N ILE A 78 -0.05 -12.32 3.04
CA ILE A 78 -1.51 -12.12 2.89
C ILE A 78 -1.96 -12.17 1.43
N LEU A 79 -1.13 -11.68 0.51
CA LEU A 79 -1.45 -11.64 -0.93
C LEU A 79 -0.72 -12.72 -1.72
N ASP A 80 0.04 -13.59 -1.05
CA ASP A 80 0.85 -14.67 -1.64
C ASP A 80 1.82 -14.16 -2.72
N LEU A 81 2.46 -13.01 -2.44
CA LEU A 81 3.39 -12.38 -3.39
C LEU A 81 4.63 -13.28 -3.59
N PRO A 82 5.24 -13.30 -4.78
CA PRO A 82 6.46 -14.07 -5.01
C PRO A 82 7.59 -13.57 -4.11
N GLU A 83 8.11 -14.43 -3.23
CA GLU A 83 9.20 -14.10 -2.29
C GLU A 83 10.39 -13.43 -2.98
N GLY A 84 10.84 -13.98 -4.11
CA GLY A 84 11.96 -13.42 -4.88
C GLY A 84 11.69 -12.01 -5.45
N GLU A 85 10.44 -11.63 -5.72
CA GLU A 85 10.11 -10.24 -6.09
C GLU A 85 10.21 -9.32 -4.87
N VAL A 86 9.68 -9.75 -3.72
CA VAL A 86 9.72 -8.96 -2.49
C VAL A 86 11.15 -8.76 -2.01
N ASP A 87 11.98 -9.80 -2.05
CA ASP A 87 13.40 -9.74 -1.74
C ASP A 87 14.11 -8.70 -2.60
N ALA A 88 13.93 -8.76 -3.92
CA ALA A 88 14.52 -7.80 -4.84
C ALA A 88 14.10 -6.35 -4.52
N TRP A 89 12.83 -6.13 -4.15
CA TRP A 89 12.35 -4.79 -3.76
C TRP A 89 12.98 -4.31 -2.46
N LEU A 90 13.24 -5.20 -1.50
CA LEU A 90 13.89 -4.86 -0.24
C LEU A 90 15.38 -4.53 -0.46
N GLU A 91 16.09 -5.36 -1.23
CA GLU A 91 17.49 -5.14 -1.58
C GLU A 91 17.72 -3.83 -2.34
N GLU A 92 16.86 -3.51 -3.31
CA GLU A 92 16.91 -2.23 -4.04
C GLU A 92 16.81 -1.02 -3.11
N ARG A 93 16.08 -1.15 -1.99
CA ARG A 93 15.90 -0.08 -1.01
C ARG A 93 17.09 0.03 -0.06
N ASP A 94 17.60 -1.11 0.41
CA ASP A 94 18.71 -1.16 1.36
C ASP A 94 20.05 -0.79 0.69
N GLY A 95 20.23 -1.10 -0.59
CA GLY A 95 21.38 -0.69 -1.40
C GLY A 95 21.52 0.83 -1.59
N ILE A 96 20.51 1.63 -1.22
CA ILE A 96 20.62 3.10 -1.14
C ILE A 96 21.33 3.53 0.15
N TRP A 97 21.14 2.80 1.26
CA TRP A 97 21.78 3.08 2.54
C TRP A 97 23.21 2.53 2.61
N ASP A 98 23.47 1.37 1.99
CA ASP A 98 24.82 0.78 1.95
C ASP A 98 25.85 1.67 1.21
N ARG A 99 25.40 2.47 0.24
CA ARG A 99 26.25 3.47 -0.43
C ARG A 99 26.67 4.66 0.45
N ARG A 100 26.04 4.85 1.61
CA ARG A 100 26.40 5.92 2.56
C ARG A 100 27.37 5.46 3.64
N VAL A 101 27.49 4.14 3.85
CA VAL A 101 28.37 3.55 4.87
C VAL A 101 29.51 2.80 4.18
N GLY A 102 30.13 3.43 3.18
CA GLY A 102 31.42 2.96 2.67
C GLY A 102 32.46 3.09 3.77
N ARG A 103 32.91 1.95 4.31
CA ARG A 103 34.14 1.83 5.10
C ARG A 103 35.12 0.95 4.35
#